data_AF-A0A7S3F7E7-F1
#
_entry.id   AF-A0A7S3F7E7-F1
#
_cell.length_a   1.000
_cell.length_b   1.000
_cell.length_c   1.000
_cell.angle_alpha   90.00
_cell.angle_beta   90.00
_cell.angle_gamma   90.00
#
_symmetry.space_group_name_H-M   'P 1'
#
loop_
_entity.id
_entity.type
_entity.pdbx_description
1 polymer ?
#
loop_
_entity_poly.entity_id
_entity_poly.type
_entity_poly.pdbx_seq_one_letter_code
_entity_poly.pdbx_strand_id
1 'polypeptide(L)'
;ALARAATGPIMSSEGASAAPADDGSLCGFASVEAILEKFVPAAERSEVLRVLHGANCGKPVAAVDVPEGAAKMGASGNFDVAAYKFGAAAEQKRAPRVTRVGLIQNACTHPTTDPYVEQQKGIMRRVADLLDAAGEAGVNVVCLQEAWNMPFAFCTREKAWSEMAESAEDGPAVTLCCEMARKHNMVVVCPILERDEVHGDTLWNTAVVVGNNGNVIGKHRKNHIPRVGDFNESTYYMEGNTGHPVFETVYGKIAINICYGRHHPLNWMAFGLNGAEIVFNPSATVGALSEPMWAIEGRNAAIANTYFTGNINRIGTEHFPNAFTSGDGKPAHKDFGHFYGSSYMAAPDASRTP
;
A
#
# COMPACT_ATOMS: atom_id res chain seq x y z
N ALA A 1 -48.83 -15.41 21.43
CA ALA A 1 -48.66 -13.97 21.69
C ALA A 1 -47.54 -13.46 20.79
N LEU A 2 -47.91 -12.91 19.64
CA LEU A 2 -47.02 -12.25 18.69
C LEU A 2 -46.83 -10.80 19.15
N ALA A 3 -45.59 -10.37 19.39
CA ALA A 3 -45.25 -8.97 19.53
C ALA A 3 -44.46 -8.53 18.28
N ARG A 4 -45.11 -7.71 17.47
CA ARG A 4 -44.56 -7.02 16.30
C ARG A 4 -43.46 -6.06 16.75
N ALA A 5 -42.24 -6.20 16.21
CA ALA A 5 -41.25 -5.14 16.22
C ALA A 5 -41.41 -4.32 14.93
N ALA A 6 -41.53 -3.02 15.10
CA ALA A 6 -41.85 -2.05 14.06
C ALA A 6 -40.73 -1.95 13.00
N THR A 7 -41.13 -2.07 11.74
CA THR A 7 -40.34 -1.68 10.57
C THR A 7 -40.34 -0.15 10.48
N GLY A 8 -39.22 0.49 10.85
CA GLY A 8 -38.95 1.88 10.48
C GLY A 8 -38.63 1.98 8.98
N PRO A 9 -38.82 3.15 8.35
CA PRO A 9 -38.65 3.29 6.91
C PRO A 9 -37.16 3.13 6.53
N ILE A 10 -36.91 2.25 5.57
CA ILE A 10 -35.70 2.24 4.78
C ILE A 10 -35.64 3.60 4.08
N MET A 11 -34.59 4.38 4.35
CA MET A 11 -34.35 5.65 3.64
C MET A 11 -34.35 5.39 2.13
N SER A 12 -35.33 6.01 1.46
CA SER A 12 -35.45 6.06 0.01
C SER A 12 -34.22 6.75 -0.59
N SER A 13 -33.54 6.05 -1.49
CA SER A 13 -32.42 6.55 -2.29
C SER A 13 -32.93 7.40 -3.46
N GLU A 14 -33.59 8.52 -3.16
CA GLU A 14 -33.93 9.52 -4.18
C GLU A 14 -33.16 10.81 -3.89
N GLY A 15 -32.27 11.18 -4.81
CA GLY A 15 -31.58 12.47 -4.79
C GLY A 15 -30.09 12.44 -4.42
N ALA A 16 -29.33 11.41 -4.80
CA ALA A 16 -27.88 11.56 -4.87
C ALA A 16 -27.53 12.38 -6.13
N SER A 17 -27.57 13.71 -5.97
CA SER A 17 -26.85 14.64 -6.84
C SER A 17 -25.41 14.13 -6.96
N ALA A 18 -24.91 13.96 -8.19
CA ALA A 18 -23.50 13.67 -8.43
C ALA A 18 -22.67 14.73 -7.71
N ALA A 19 -21.99 14.33 -6.63
CA ALA A 19 -21.05 15.19 -5.95
C ALA A 19 -19.92 15.54 -6.94
N PRO A 20 -19.48 16.80 -7.02
CA PRO A 20 -18.36 17.17 -7.86
C PRO A 20 -17.12 16.35 -7.47
N ALA A 21 -16.37 15.92 -8.48
CA ALA A 21 -15.27 14.95 -8.40
C ALA A 21 -14.02 15.42 -7.63
N ASP A 22 -14.11 16.52 -6.87
CA ASP A 22 -12.98 17.20 -6.19
C ASP A 22 -13.11 17.22 -4.65
N ASP A 23 -14.23 16.74 -4.09
CA ASP A 23 -14.38 16.63 -2.64
C ASP A 23 -13.76 15.30 -2.19
N GLY A 24 -12.66 15.34 -1.43
CA GLY A 24 -11.95 14.15 -0.93
C GLY A 24 -12.88 13.06 -0.37
N SER A 25 -12.43 11.80 -0.41
CA SER A 25 -13.22 10.60 -0.12
C SER A 25 -13.95 10.60 1.25
N LEU A 26 -13.55 11.49 2.16
CA LEU A 26 -14.11 11.65 3.50
C LEU A 26 -14.91 12.96 3.63
N CYS A 27 -15.89 13.18 2.76
CA CYS A 27 -16.75 14.37 2.76
C CYS A 27 -15.96 15.69 2.70
N GLY A 28 -14.93 15.76 1.85
CA GLY A 28 -14.09 16.95 1.69
C GLY A 28 -12.97 17.10 2.71
N PHE A 29 -12.76 16.11 3.59
CA PHE A 29 -11.60 16.06 4.48
C PHE A 29 -10.47 15.20 3.92
N ALA A 30 -9.24 15.56 4.27
CA ALA A 30 -8.04 14.84 3.86
C ALA A 30 -7.83 13.52 4.64
N SER A 31 -8.33 13.43 5.88
CA SER A 31 -8.21 12.22 6.72
C SER A 31 -9.28 12.15 7.81
N VAL A 32 -9.42 10.97 8.42
CA VAL A 32 -10.28 10.76 9.60
C VAL A 32 -9.79 11.61 10.77
N GLU A 33 -8.47 11.75 10.94
CA GLU A 33 -7.86 12.58 11.98
C GLU A 33 -8.22 14.05 11.80
N ALA A 34 -8.28 14.56 10.57
CA ALA A 34 -8.68 15.94 10.30
C ALA A 34 -10.15 16.19 10.68
N ILE A 35 -11.03 15.20 10.49
CA ILE A 35 -12.42 15.26 10.96
C ILE A 35 -12.45 15.30 12.50
N LEU A 36 -11.74 14.37 13.15
CA LEU A 36 -11.69 14.31 14.60
C LEU A 36 -11.08 15.58 15.20
N GLU A 37 -10.06 16.15 14.57
CA GLU A 37 -9.43 17.39 15.02
C GLU A 37 -10.38 18.58 14.95
N LYS A 38 -11.18 18.67 13.89
CA LYS A 38 -12.14 19.76 13.69
C LYS A 38 -13.33 19.69 14.65
N PHE A 39 -13.82 18.48 14.93
CA PHE A 39 -15.12 18.30 15.60
C PHE A 39 -15.06 17.73 17.01
N VAL A 40 -13.94 17.12 17.43
CA VAL A 40 -13.79 16.52 18.75
C VAL A 40 -12.80 17.34 19.58
N PRO A 41 -13.19 17.83 20.78
CA PRO A 41 -12.29 18.60 21.63
C PRO A 41 -11.08 17.77 22.07
N ALA A 42 -9.98 18.43 22.41
CA ALA A 42 -8.67 17.79 22.54
C ALA A 42 -8.62 16.65 23.58
N ALA A 43 -9.34 16.79 24.71
CA ALA A 43 -9.36 15.77 25.77
C ALA A 43 -10.07 14.49 25.30
N GLU A 44 -11.26 14.63 24.74
CA GLU A 44 -12.06 13.53 24.20
C GLU A 44 -11.37 12.91 22.98
N ARG A 45 -10.76 13.74 22.12
CA ARG A 45 -10.02 13.29 20.95
C ARG A 45 -8.85 12.40 21.34
N SER A 46 -8.14 12.73 22.41
CA SER A 46 -7.06 11.88 22.93
C SER A 46 -7.57 10.49 23.34
N GLU A 47 -8.75 10.39 23.96
CA GLU A 47 -9.35 9.10 24.31
C GLU A 47 -9.84 8.31 23.09
N VAL A 48 -10.43 9.00 22.11
CA VAL A 48 -10.82 8.39 20.82
C VAL A 48 -9.59 7.81 20.12
N LEU A 49 -8.53 8.60 19.97
CA LEU A 49 -7.29 8.15 19.31
C LEU A 49 -6.57 7.06 20.10
N ARG A 50 -6.66 7.04 21.44
CA ARG A 50 -6.13 5.93 22.24
C ARG A 50 -6.77 4.59 21.88
N VAL A 51 -8.08 4.58 21.62
CA VAL A 51 -8.80 3.36 21.20
C VAL A 51 -8.52 3.03 19.73
N LEU A 52 -8.61 4.04 18.86
CA LEU A 52 -8.45 3.83 17.41
C LEU A 52 -7.02 3.51 17.01
N HIS A 53 -6.01 4.17 17.59
CA HIS A 53 -4.61 4.02 17.21
C HIS A 53 -3.79 3.19 18.19
N GLY A 54 -4.28 2.98 19.43
CA GLY A 54 -3.52 2.28 20.47
C GLY A 54 -2.44 3.16 21.11
N ALA A 55 -1.58 2.56 21.93
CA ALA A 55 -0.55 3.27 22.68
C ALA A 55 0.78 2.51 22.62
N ASN A 56 1.80 3.13 22.02
CA ASN A 56 3.14 2.60 22.01
C ASN A 56 3.84 2.90 23.34
N CYS A 57 4.26 1.85 24.06
CA CYS A 57 4.85 1.99 25.40
C CYS A 57 4.00 2.86 26.36
N GLY A 58 2.67 2.75 26.27
CA GLY A 58 1.73 3.49 27.12
C GLY A 58 1.50 4.96 26.73
N LYS A 59 1.99 5.40 25.57
CA LYS A 59 1.79 6.76 25.03
C LYS A 59 1.29 6.70 23.59
N PRO A 60 0.63 7.75 23.06
CA PRO A 60 0.37 7.85 21.63
C PRO A 60 1.66 7.72 20.83
N VAL A 61 1.57 7.13 19.63
CA VAL A 61 2.71 7.06 18.70
C VAL A 61 3.17 8.48 18.40
N ALA A 62 4.43 8.77 18.69
CA ALA A 62 4.96 10.13 18.58
C ALA A 62 5.25 10.47 17.12
N ALA A 63 4.76 11.63 16.67
CA ALA A 63 5.32 12.27 15.48
C ALA A 63 6.78 12.65 15.76
N VAL A 64 7.63 12.56 14.74
CA VAL A 64 9.02 13.02 14.80
C VAL A 64 9.29 13.98 13.66
N ASP A 65 10.25 14.88 13.87
CA ASP A 65 10.62 15.85 12.86
C ASP A 65 11.13 15.16 11.59
N VAL A 66 10.59 15.58 10.46
CA VAL A 66 11.06 15.18 9.14
C VAL A 66 12.39 15.90 8.89
N PRO A 67 13.46 15.18 8.47
CA PRO A 67 14.73 15.82 8.12
C PRO A 67 14.55 16.93 7.07
N GLU A 68 15.29 18.03 7.21
CA GLU A 68 15.12 19.24 6.39
C GLU A 68 15.20 18.97 4.89
N GLY A 69 16.10 18.08 4.46
CA GLY A 69 16.23 17.66 3.06
C GLY A 69 14.94 17.04 2.53
N ALA A 70 14.40 16.04 3.24
CA ALA A 70 13.15 15.39 2.87
C ALA A 70 11.95 16.35 2.92
N ALA A 71 11.89 17.25 3.90
CA ALA A 71 10.82 18.25 4.01
C ALA A 71 10.84 19.24 2.83
N LYS A 72 12.03 19.71 2.42
CA LYS A 72 12.18 20.56 1.23
C LYS A 72 11.75 19.85 -0.03
N MET A 73 12.14 18.58 -0.20
CA MET A 73 11.74 17.78 -1.35
C MET A 73 10.23 17.56 -1.41
N GLY A 74 9.58 17.29 -0.28
CA GLY A 74 8.11 17.20 -0.19
C GLY A 74 7.42 18.48 -0.64
N ALA A 75 7.90 19.63 -0.14
CA ALA A 75 7.35 20.94 -0.51
C ALA A 75 7.54 21.25 -2.01
N SER A 76 8.75 21.06 -2.55
CA SER A 76 9.02 21.35 -3.98
C SER A 76 8.40 20.33 -4.93
N GLY A 77 8.29 19.08 -4.49
CA GLY A 77 7.78 17.97 -5.27
C GLY A 77 6.28 17.76 -5.14
N ASN A 78 5.57 18.56 -4.33
CA ASN A 78 4.14 18.43 -4.08
C ASN A 78 3.76 17.01 -3.61
N PHE A 79 4.35 16.56 -2.50
CA PHE A 79 3.94 15.35 -1.78
C PHE A 79 4.10 15.52 -0.27
N ASP A 80 3.26 14.82 0.46
CA ASP A 80 3.31 14.78 1.92
C ASP A 80 4.51 13.96 2.41
N VAL A 81 5.12 14.43 3.49
CA VAL A 81 6.13 13.68 4.24
C VAL A 81 5.75 13.71 5.71
N ALA A 82 5.51 12.54 6.29
CA ALA A 82 5.18 12.37 7.70
C ALA A 82 6.11 11.32 8.31
N ALA A 83 6.52 11.55 9.56
CA ALA A 83 7.40 10.64 10.26
C ALA A 83 6.89 10.39 11.68
N TYR A 84 6.94 9.12 12.09
CA TYR A 84 6.46 8.66 13.39
C TYR A 84 7.47 7.70 14.00
N LYS A 85 7.38 7.52 15.32
CA LYS A 85 8.29 6.66 16.07
C LYS A 85 7.54 5.67 16.97
N PHE A 86 7.90 4.41 16.80
CA PHE A 86 7.63 3.35 17.76
C PHE A 86 8.88 3.13 18.62
N GLY A 87 8.72 3.20 19.94
CA GLY A 87 9.70 2.83 20.94
C GLY A 87 9.49 1.42 21.47
N ALA A 88 10.50 0.95 22.20
CA ALA A 88 10.46 -0.29 22.97
C ALA A 88 11.14 -0.06 24.33
N ALA A 89 10.84 -0.91 25.30
CA ALA A 89 11.57 -0.91 26.58
C ALA A 89 13.05 -1.22 26.36
N ALA A 90 13.93 -0.57 27.13
CA ALA A 90 15.36 -0.82 27.03
C ALA A 90 15.70 -2.25 27.50
N GLU A 91 16.44 -2.99 26.68
CA GLU A 91 16.98 -4.29 27.07
C GLU A 91 18.37 -4.15 27.69
N GLN A 92 18.68 -4.99 28.67
CA GLN A 92 20.01 -5.01 29.31
C GLN A 92 21.04 -5.79 28.49
N LYS A 93 20.59 -6.74 27.66
CA LYS A 93 21.45 -7.68 26.91
C LYS A 93 21.58 -7.36 25.42
N ARG A 94 20.70 -6.52 24.88
CA ARG A 94 20.69 -6.16 23.46
C ARG A 94 20.65 -4.65 23.32
N ALA A 95 21.45 -4.14 22.38
CA ALA A 95 21.31 -2.77 21.95
C ALA A 95 19.98 -2.60 21.17
N PRO A 96 19.36 -1.41 21.18
CA PRO A 96 18.21 -1.13 20.33
C PRO A 96 18.57 -1.34 18.86
N ARG A 97 17.77 -2.15 18.16
CA ARG A 97 17.85 -2.28 16.70
C ARG A 97 16.82 -1.36 16.07
N VAL A 98 17.25 -0.15 15.71
CA VAL A 98 16.38 0.88 15.13
C VAL A 98 16.43 0.80 13.61
N THR A 99 15.28 0.58 12.98
CA THR A 99 15.13 0.57 11.52
C THR A 99 14.13 1.66 11.11
N ARG A 100 14.54 2.53 10.18
CA ARG A 100 13.65 3.52 9.56
C ARG A 100 12.97 2.89 8.35
N VAL A 101 11.65 2.90 8.33
CA VAL A 101 10.83 2.29 7.27
C VAL A 101 10.11 3.40 6.50
N GLY A 102 10.10 3.31 5.17
CA GLY A 102 9.37 4.20 4.28
C GLY A 102 8.23 3.48 3.56
N LEU A 103 7.06 4.12 3.51
CA LEU A 103 5.89 3.69 2.76
C LEU A 103 5.61 4.73 1.68
N ILE A 104 5.65 4.33 0.40
CA ILE A 104 5.41 5.25 -0.72
C ILE A 104 4.08 4.93 -1.39
N GLN A 105 3.19 5.94 -1.45
CA GLN A 105 1.95 5.94 -2.22
C GLN A 105 1.99 7.06 -3.26
N ASN A 106 1.51 6.80 -4.47
CA ASN A 106 1.45 7.79 -5.55
C ASN A 106 0.33 7.47 -6.56
N ALA A 107 -0.06 8.47 -7.33
CA ALA A 107 -0.94 8.32 -8.48
C ALA A 107 -0.11 8.12 -9.77
N CYS A 108 -0.78 7.66 -10.83
CA CYS A 108 -0.24 7.75 -12.19
C CYS A 108 -0.06 9.22 -12.59
N THR A 109 0.98 9.51 -13.39
CA THR A 109 1.33 10.89 -13.80
C THR A 109 0.93 11.22 -15.24
N HIS A 110 0.47 10.23 -16.01
CA HIS A 110 0.04 10.37 -17.40
C HIS A 110 -1.38 9.79 -17.57
N PRO A 111 -2.15 10.30 -18.54
CA PRO A 111 -3.37 9.64 -19.00
C PRO A 111 -3.10 8.20 -19.45
N THR A 112 -4.05 7.30 -19.19
CA THR A 112 -3.93 5.89 -19.62
C THR A 112 -4.00 5.71 -21.14
N THR A 113 -4.34 6.77 -21.88
CA THR A 113 -4.32 6.83 -23.35
C THR A 113 -2.94 7.12 -23.94
N ASP A 114 -1.98 7.56 -23.13
CA ASP A 114 -0.61 7.82 -23.60
C ASP A 114 0.10 6.49 -23.94
N PRO A 115 1.19 6.49 -24.73
CA PRO A 115 2.00 5.30 -24.94
C PRO A 115 2.49 4.69 -23.61
N TYR A 116 2.43 3.36 -23.46
CA TYR A 116 2.80 2.66 -22.24
C TYR A 116 4.18 3.05 -21.69
N VAL A 117 5.16 3.22 -22.58
CA VAL A 117 6.52 3.64 -22.22
C VAL A 117 6.56 5.03 -21.57
N GLU A 118 5.72 5.97 -22.01
CA GLU A 118 5.70 7.32 -21.45
C GLU A 118 4.95 7.35 -20.11
N GLN A 119 3.88 6.54 -19.98
CA GLN A 119 3.21 6.32 -18.70
C GLN A 119 4.18 5.78 -17.65
N GLN A 120 4.90 4.70 -17.99
CA GLN A 120 5.89 4.05 -17.14
C GLN A 120 7.01 5.01 -16.74
N LYS A 121 7.64 5.71 -17.70
CA LYS A 121 8.70 6.70 -17.43
C LYS A 121 8.22 7.84 -16.54
N GLY A 122 6.99 8.33 -16.72
CA GLY A 122 6.44 9.37 -15.86
C GLY A 122 6.32 8.92 -14.41
N ILE A 123 5.80 7.71 -14.20
CA ILE A 123 5.68 7.12 -12.87
C ILE A 123 7.06 6.84 -12.26
N MET A 124 7.99 6.28 -13.04
CA MET A 124 9.37 6.03 -12.61
C MET A 124 10.09 7.31 -12.16
N ARG A 125 9.95 8.41 -12.90
CA ARG A 125 10.51 9.71 -12.49
C ARG A 125 9.90 10.18 -11.17
N ARG A 126 8.57 10.11 -11.04
CA ARG A 126 7.88 10.49 -9.80
C ARG A 126 8.38 9.66 -8.60
N VAL A 127 8.49 8.34 -8.77
CA VAL A 127 8.92 7.45 -7.69
C VAL A 127 10.41 7.64 -7.39
N ALA A 128 11.26 7.97 -8.37
CA ALA A 128 12.65 8.33 -8.11
C ALA A 128 12.77 9.55 -7.18
N ASP A 129 11.96 10.60 -7.40
CA ASP A 129 11.93 11.78 -6.51
C ASP A 129 11.49 11.41 -5.08
N LEU A 130 10.49 10.52 -4.95
CA LEU A 130 10.00 10.04 -3.65
C LEU A 130 11.04 9.17 -2.93
N LEU A 131 11.76 8.33 -3.66
CA LEU A 131 12.86 7.52 -3.15
C LEU A 131 14.06 8.37 -2.73
N ASP A 132 14.36 9.45 -3.45
CA ASP A 132 15.37 10.43 -3.03
C ASP A 132 14.98 11.11 -1.71
N ALA A 133 13.72 11.52 -1.55
CA ALA A 133 13.23 12.07 -0.29
C ALA A 133 13.27 11.05 0.85
N ALA A 134 12.98 9.77 0.58
CA ALA A 134 13.15 8.69 1.55
C ALA A 134 14.63 8.51 1.96
N GLY A 135 15.56 8.63 1.00
CA GLY A 135 17.00 8.63 1.25
C GLY A 135 17.44 9.77 2.17
N GLU A 136 16.99 11.00 1.88
CA GLU A 136 17.21 12.18 2.72
C GLU A 136 16.59 12.04 4.12
N ALA A 137 15.48 11.28 4.25
CA ALA A 137 14.86 10.95 5.53
C ALA A 137 15.62 9.86 6.32
N GLY A 138 16.67 9.27 5.73
CA GLY A 138 17.46 8.19 6.30
C GLY A 138 16.73 6.85 6.35
N VAL A 139 15.76 6.62 5.44
CA VAL A 139 15.01 5.35 5.37
C VAL A 139 15.97 4.20 5.05
N ASN A 140 15.84 3.11 5.83
CA ASN A 140 16.65 1.91 5.66
C ASN A 140 15.93 0.87 4.78
N VAL A 141 14.61 0.76 4.91
CA VAL A 141 13.78 -0.14 4.09
C VAL A 141 12.58 0.63 3.58
N VAL A 142 12.40 0.69 2.26
CA VAL A 142 11.25 1.34 1.63
C VAL A 142 10.43 0.33 0.85
N CYS A 143 9.10 0.48 0.87
CA CYS A 143 8.20 -0.31 0.05
C CYS A 143 7.31 0.60 -0.80
N LEU A 144 7.23 0.26 -2.08
CA LEU A 144 6.34 0.87 -3.05
C LEU A 144 4.96 0.20 -3.02
N GLN A 145 3.95 0.85 -3.58
CA GLN A 145 2.60 0.28 -3.74
C GLN A 145 2.53 -0.87 -4.76
N GLU A 146 1.39 -1.55 -4.86
CA GLU A 146 1.22 -2.65 -5.82
C GLU A 146 1.24 -2.17 -7.28
N ALA A 147 1.93 -2.94 -8.15
CA ALA A 147 2.06 -2.67 -9.58
C ALA A 147 2.42 -1.20 -9.86
N TRP A 148 3.38 -0.68 -9.08
CA TRP A 148 3.56 0.77 -8.90
C TRP A 148 3.87 1.49 -10.21
N ASN A 149 4.52 0.82 -11.15
CA ASN A 149 5.03 1.30 -12.43
C ASN A 149 3.99 1.31 -13.57
N MET A 150 2.72 0.99 -13.28
CA MET A 150 1.65 0.98 -14.27
C MET A 150 0.31 1.47 -13.68
N PRO A 151 -0.65 1.90 -14.52
CA PRO A 151 -2.05 1.98 -14.12
C PRO A 151 -2.58 0.59 -13.72
N PHE A 152 -3.54 0.56 -12.81
CA PHE A 152 -4.16 -0.68 -12.35
C PHE A 152 -5.24 -1.17 -13.34
N ALA A 153 -4.80 -1.44 -14.57
CA ALA A 153 -5.66 -1.69 -15.73
C ALA A 153 -6.41 -3.03 -15.71
N PHE A 154 -6.31 -3.81 -14.63
CA PHE A 154 -6.89 -5.16 -14.56
C PHE A 154 -8.42 -5.17 -14.66
N CYS A 155 -9.10 -4.07 -14.35
CA CYS A 155 -10.54 -3.90 -14.58
C CYS A 155 -10.97 -4.03 -16.03
N THR A 156 -10.14 -3.55 -16.96
CA THR A 156 -10.47 -3.53 -18.39
C THR A 156 -10.53 -4.93 -18.98
N ARG A 157 -9.80 -5.89 -18.37
CA ARG A 157 -9.57 -7.26 -18.85
C ARG A 157 -8.85 -7.33 -20.21
N GLU A 158 -8.39 -6.20 -20.74
CA GLU A 158 -7.73 -6.09 -22.04
C GLU A 158 -6.27 -6.57 -21.97
N LYS A 159 -5.88 -7.44 -22.91
CA LYS A 159 -4.54 -8.04 -22.88
C LYS A 159 -3.41 -7.12 -23.30
N ALA A 160 -3.70 -6.01 -23.96
CA ALA A 160 -2.67 -5.04 -24.38
C ALA A 160 -1.86 -4.50 -23.18
N TRP A 161 -2.48 -4.33 -22.02
CA TRP A 161 -1.80 -3.92 -20.77
C TRP A 161 -0.69 -4.88 -20.31
N SER A 162 -0.69 -6.12 -20.81
CA SER A 162 0.37 -7.10 -20.53
C SER A 162 1.73 -6.67 -21.10
N GLU A 163 1.77 -5.73 -22.05
CA GLU A 163 3.02 -5.17 -22.58
C GLU A 163 3.83 -4.43 -21.50
N MET A 164 3.16 -3.93 -20.44
CA MET A 164 3.83 -3.31 -19.29
C MET A 164 4.45 -4.32 -18.31
N ALA A 165 4.32 -5.63 -18.58
CA ALA A 165 4.99 -6.64 -17.78
C ALA A 165 6.50 -6.67 -18.06
N GLU A 166 7.31 -6.74 -17.02
CA GLU A 166 8.78 -6.64 -17.10
C GLU A 166 9.45 -7.83 -16.43
N SER A 167 10.74 -8.05 -16.73
CA SER A 167 11.57 -9.02 -16.00
C SER A 167 11.73 -8.62 -14.54
N ALA A 168 11.59 -9.59 -13.63
CA ALA A 168 11.84 -9.40 -12.21
C ALA A 168 13.35 -9.28 -11.84
N GLU A 169 14.24 -9.51 -12.81
CA GLU A 169 15.70 -9.51 -12.59
C GLU A 169 16.36 -8.24 -13.12
N ASP A 170 15.97 -7.82 -14.32
CA ASP A 170 16.61 -6.72 -15.08
C ASP A 170 15.62 -5.78 -15.78
N GLY A 171 14.33 -5.85 -15.45
CA GLY A 171 13.32 -4.92 -15.94
C GLY A 171 13.65 -3.45 -15.57
N PRO A 172 13.28 -2.46 -16.41
CA PRO A 172 13.48 -1.04 -16.13
C PRO A 172 13.11 -0.59 -14.71
N ALA A 173 11.96 -1.04 -14.18
CA ALA A 173 11.50 -0.72 -12.83
C ALA A 173 12.45 -1.29 -11.74
N VAL A 174 12.92 -2.52 -11.92
CA VAL A 174 13.85 -3.20 -10.99
C VAL A 174 15.23 -2.55 -11.07
N THR A 175 15.69 -2.20 -12.27
CA THR A 175 16.98 -1.53 -12.50
C THR A 175 17.03 -0.18 -11.78
N LEU A 176 15.99 0.66 -11.92
CA LEU A 176 15.88 1.91 -11.18
C LEU A 176 15.94 1.66 -9.66
N CYS A 177 15.20 0.67 -9.16
CA CYS A 177 15.22 0.34 -7.74
C CYS A 177 16.61 -0.11 -7.25
N CYS A 178 17.38 -0.83 -8.07
CA CYS A 178 18.75 -1.23 -7.78
C CYS A 178 19.70 -0.02 -7.68
N GLU A 179 19.55 0.95 -8.56
CA GLU A 179 20.32 2.20 -8.52
C GLU A 179 19.98 3.02 -7.27
N MET A 180 18.70 3.19 -6.97
CA MET A 180 18.23 3.96 -5.80
C MET A 180 18.61 3.28 -4.49
N ALA A 181 18.49 1.95 -4.41
CA ALA A 181 18.91 1.16 -3.26
C ALA A 181 20.40 1.40 -2.95
N ARG A 182 21.26 1.32 -3.98
CA ARG A 182 22.70 1.55 -3.84
C ARG A 182 23.02 3.00 -3.49
N LYS A 183 22.39 3.96 -4.17
CA LYS A 183 22.60 5.41 -3.96
C LYS A 183 22.37 5.80 -2.49
N HIS A 184 21.32 5.26 -1.89
CA HIS A 184 20.89 5.64 -0.53
C HIS A 184 21.19 4.60 0.55
N ASN A 185 21.88 3.52 0.19
CA ASN A 185 22.15 2.40 1.09
C ASN A 185 20.85 1.88 1.76
N MET A 186 19.77 1.73 0.98
CA MET A 186 18.46 1.30 1.46
C MET A 186 17.98 0.02 0.75
N VAL A 187 17.20 -0.80 1.44
CA VAL A 187 16.46 -1.91 0.82
C VAL A 187 15.20 -1.37 0.16
N VAL A 188 14.90 -1.80 -1.06
CA VAL A 188 13.70 -1.39 -1.81
C VAL A 188 12.84 -2.61 -2.13
N VAL A 189 11.57 -2.58 -1.72
CA VAL A 189 10.55 -3.54 -2.15
C VAL A 189 9.82 -2.97 -3.37
N CYS A 190 9.90 -3.70 -4.50
CA CYS A 190 9.45 -3.27 -5.83
C CYS A 190 8.35 -4.22 -6.37
N PRO A 191 7.06 -3.94 -6.13
CA PRO A 191 5.94 -4.74 -6.66
C PRO A 191 5.61 -4.39 -8.11
N ILE A 192 5.78 -5.34 -9.02
CA ILE A 192 5.59 -5.20 -10.47
C ILE A 192 4.69 -6.29 -11.05
N LEU A 193 4.23 -6.07 -12.28
CA LEU A 193 3.77 -7.15 -13.15
C LEU A 193 5.00 -7.81 -13.78
N GLU A 194 5.31 -9.04 -13.36
CA GLU A 194 6.44 -9.81 -13.86
C GLU A 194 6.06 -10.56 -15.14
N ARG A 195 6.96 -10.57 -16.12
CA ARG A 195 6.99 -11.53 -17.23
C ARG A 195 8.11 -12.54 -17.00
N ASP A 196 7.74 -13.81 -16.85
CA ASP A 196 8.68 -14.91 -16.62
C ASP A 196 9.07 -15.57 -17.94
N GLU A 197 10.11 -15.03 -18.59
CA GLU A 197 10.60 -15.51 -19.89
C GLU A 197 11.07 -16.97 -19.84
N VAL A 198 11.64 -17.40 -18.71
CA VAL A 198 12.11 -18.78 -18.50
C VAL A 198 10.95 -19.77 -18.50
N HIS A 199 9.77 -19.34 -18.03
CA HIS A 199 8.55 -20.15 -17.97
C HIS A 199 7.51 -19.71 -19.01
N GLY A 200 7.95 -19.44 -20.23
CA GLY A 200 7.08 -19.24 -21.39
C GLY A 200 6.30 -17.94 -21.35
N ASP A 201 6.94 -16.85 -20.92
CA ASP A 201 6.37 -15.51 -20.82
C ASP A 201 5.15 -15.41 -19.89
N THR A 202 5.04 -16.32 -18.93
CA THR A 202 3.93 -16.35 -17.97
C THR A 202 3.96 -15.08 -17.11
N LEU A 203 2.79 -14.44 -16.94
CA LEU A 203 2.67 -13.24 -16.13
C LEU A 203 2.43 -13.55 -14.66
N TRP A 204 3.00 -12.74 -13.78
CA TRP A 204 2.84 -12.85 -12.33
C TRP A 204 2.73 -11.48 -11.67
N ASN A 205 2.00 -11.39 -10.56
CA ASN A 205 2.07 -10.22 -9.67
C ASN A 205 3.15 -10.50 -8.62
N THR A 206 4.22 -9.70 -8.64
CA THR A 206 5.49 -10.07 -8.00
C THR A 206 6.09 -8.89 -7.26
N ALA A 207 6.48 -9.11 -6.00
CA ALA A 207 7.33 -8.19 -5.25
C ALA A 207 8.79 -8.63 -5.36
N VAL A 208 9.63 -7.80 -5.96
CA VAL A 208 11.08 -7.97 -6.00
C VAL A 208 11.70 -7.26 -4.79
N VAL A 209 12.62 -7.93 -4.09
CA VAL A 209 13.35 -7.35 -2.97
C VAL A 209 14.77 -7.02 -3.42
N VAL A 210 15.09 -5.73 -3.41
CA VAL A 210 16.41 -5.20 -3.76
C VAL A 210 17.16 -4.85 -2.47
N GLY A 211 18.35 -5.40 -2.30
CA GLY A 211 19.24 -5.16 -1.17
C GLY A 211 19.92 -3.80 -1.22
N ASN A 212 20.44 -3.35 -0.08
CA ASN A 212 21.02 -2.02 0.11
C ASN A 212 22.30 -1.73 -0.71
N ASN A 213 22.94 -2.74 -1.30
CA ASN A 213 24.06 -2.55 -2.24
C ASN A 213 23.61 -2.51 -3.72
N GLY A 214 22.29 -2.61 -3.97
CA GLY A 214 21.67 -2.68 -5.27
C GLY A 214 21.61 -4.07 -5.91
N ASN A 215 21.80 -5.16 -5.15
CA ASN A 215 21.59 -6.53 -5.64
C ASN A 215 20.12 -6.96 -5.46
N VAL A 216 19.58 -7.71 -6.41
CA VAL A 216 18.30 -8.42 -6.19
C VAL A 216 18.55 -9.54 -5.17
N ILE A 217 17.82 -9.51 -4.04
CA ILE A 217 17.87 -10.56 -3.01
C ILE A 217 16.98 -11.74 -3.41
N GLY A 218 15.83 -11.44 -4.01
CA GLY A 218 14.87 -12.42 -4.50
C GLY A 218 13.53 -11.80 -4.82
N LYS A 219 12.52 -12.66 -5.03
CA LYS A 219 11.16 -12.24 -5.38
C LYS A 219 10.09 -13.09 -4.69
N HIS A 220 8.91 -12.52 -4.50
CA HIS A 220 7.71 -13.19 -3.98
C HIS A 220 6.52 -12.92 -4.90
N ARG A 221 5.81 -13.98 -5.31
CA ARG A 221 4.61 -13.92 -6.16
C ARG A 221 3.34 -13.99 -5.32
N LYS A 222 2.34 -13.18 -5.68
CA LYS A 222 1.07 -13.01 -4.95
C LYS A 222 0.35 -14.34 -4.74
N ASN A 223 0.23 -14.77 -3.48
CA ASN A 223 -0.39 -16.06 -3.13
C ASN A 223 -1.90 -16.12 -3.38
N HIS A 224 -2.61 -15.00 -3.16
CA HIS A 224 -4.07 -14.95 -3.25
C HIS A 224 -4.50 -13.97 -4.32
N ILE A 225 -5.15 -14.47 -5.38
CA ILE A 225 -5.54 -13.66 -6.54
C ILE A 225 -7.04 -13.32 -6.46
N PRO A 226 -7.41 -12.02 -6.46
CA PRO A 226 -8.81 -11.62 -6.44
C PRO A 226 -9.51 -11.93 -7.76
N ARG A 227 -10.83 -12.13 -7.64
CA ARG A 227 -11.77 -12.35 -8.74
C ARG A 227 -13.04 -11.51 -8.57
N VAL A 228 -12.97 -10.45 -7.75
CA VAL A 228 -14.13 -9.73 -7.21
C VAL A 228 -14.28 -8.37 -7.90
N GLY A 229 -15.44 -8.12 -8.49
CA GLY A 229 -15.79 -6.82 -9.08
C GLY A 229 -14.82 -6.40 -10.19
N ASP A 230 -14.24 -5.20 -10.05
CA ASP A 230 -13.25 -4.67 -10.99
C ASP A 230 -11.85 -5.29 -10.83
N PHE A 231 -11.58 -6.00 -9.72
CA PHE A 231 -10.31 -6.69 -9.48
C PHE A 231 -10.26 -8.04 -10.22
N ASN A 232 -10.28 -7.98 -11.56
CA ASN A 232 -10.26 -9.14 -12.46
C ASN A 232 -8.84 -9.70 -12.70
N GLU A 233 -8.00 -9.67 -11.66
CA GLU A 233 -6.58 -10.02 -11.72
C GLU A 233 -6.33 -11.45 -12.20
N SER A 234 -7.21 -12.41 -11.82
CA SER A 234 -7.11 -13.80 -12.28
C SER A 234 -7.21 -13.98 -13.80
N THR A 235 -7.64 -12.95 -14.53
CA THR A 235 -7.57 -12.95 -15.99
C THR A 235 -6.12 -12.90 -16.47
N TYR A 236 -5.23 -12.24 -15.73
CA TYR A 236 -3.86 -11.91 -16.14
C TYR A 236 -2.81 -12.87 -15.59
N TYR A 237 -2.95 -13.32 -14.34
CA TYR A 237 -1.95 -14.15 -13.66
C TYR A 237 -2.57 -15.14 -12.68
N MET A 238 -1.80 -16.19 -12.38
CA MET A 238 -2.20 -17.29 -11.48
C MET A 238 -1.67 -17.10 -10.06
N GLU A 239 -2.19 -17.91 -9.13
CA GLU A 239 -1.74 -17.95 -7.73
C GLU A 239 -0.25 -18.27 -7.62
N GLY A 240 0.47 -17.49 -6.81
CA GLY A 240 1.93 -17.55 -6.69
C GLY A 240 2.46 -18.90 -6.24
N ASN A 241 3.62 -19.27 -6.78
CA ASN A 241 4.32 -20.54 -6.50
C ASN A 241 5.58 -20.37 -5.65
N THR A 242 5.78 -19.19 -5.03
CA THR A 242 6.97 -18.87 -4.24
C THR A 242 6.84 -19.13 -2.74
N GLY A 243 5.66 -19.57 -2.28
CA GLY A 243 5.39 -19.78 -0.86
C GLY A 243 5.34 -18.48 -0.05
N HIS A 244 5.94 -18.48 1.14
CA HIS A 244 5.94 -17.35 2.07
C HIS A 244 7.37 -16.94 2.46
N PRO A 245 8.20 -16.51 1.50
CA PRO A 245 9.60 -16.21 1.76
C PRO A 245 9.76 -15.04 2.74
N VAL A 246 10.76 -15.14 3.60
CA VAL A 246 11.23 -14.05 4.45
C VAL A 246 12.64 -13.70 4.02
N PHE A 247 12.88 -12.43 3.73
CA PHE A 247 14.12 -11.92 3.21
C PHE A 247 14.92 -11.31 4.36
N GLU A 248 16.07 -11.92 4.67
CA GLU A 248 16.99 -11.40 5.68
C GLU A 248 17.83 -10.28 5.06
N THR A 249 17.69 -9.07 5.63
CA THR A 249 18.44 -7.88 5.21
C THR A 249 19.31 -7.39 6.36
N VAL A 250 20.25 -6.48 6.06
CA VAL A 250 21.04 -5.80 7.10
C VAL A 250 20.19 -4.98 8.09
N TYR A 251 18.92 -4.71 7.75
CA TYR A 251 18.00 -3.89 8.53
C TYR A 251 16.86 -4.69 9.19
N GLY A 252 16.89 -6.02 9.07
CA GLY A 252 15.90 -6.94 9.63
C GLY A 252 15.31 -7.90 8.60
N LYS A 253 14.47 -8.82 9.10
CA LYS A 253 13.77 -9.82 8.31
C LYS A 253 12.44 -9.26 7.82
N ILE A 254 12.33 -9.11 6.50
CA ILE A 254 11.14 -8.55 5.87
C ILE A 254 10.40 -9.60 5.07
N ALA A 255 9.07 -9.45 4.97
CA ALA A 255 8.23 -10.22 4.08
C ALA A 255 7.22 -9.31 3.39
N ILE A 256 6.58 -9.83 2.34
CA ILE A 256 5.64 -9.06 1.53
C ILE A 256 4.35 -9.86 1.39
N ASN A 257 3.25 -9.37 1.96
CA ASN A 257 1.92 -9.88 1.72
C ASN A 257 1.24 -9.02 0.65
N ILE A 258 1.20 -9.48 -0.60
CA ILE A 258 0.73 -8.65 -1.71
C ILE A 258 -0.80 -8.52 -1.72
N CYS A 259 -1.28 -7.28 -1.55
CA CYS A 259 -2.65 -6.83 -1.77
C CYS A 259 -3.75 -7.74 -1.21
N TYR A 260 -4.43 -8.52 -2.05
CA TYR A 260 -5.58 -9.36 -1.67
C TYR A 260 -5.22 -10.45 -0.64
N GLY A 261 -3.93 -10.77 -0.49
CA GLY A 261 -3.47 -11.59 0.63
C GLY A 261 -3.72 -10.94 2.00
N ARG A 262 -4.06 -9.64 2.07
CA ARG A 262 -4.46 -8.95 3.31
C ARG A 262 -5.68 -9.58 3.99
N HIS A 263 -6.60 -10.14 3.19
CA HIS A 263 -7.85 -10.76 3.67
C HIS A 263 -7.65 -12.16 4.25
N HIS A 264 -6.43 -12.70 4.21
CA HIS A 264 -6.15 -14.09 4.54
C HIS A 264 -5.26 -14.18 5.78
N PRO A 265 -5.82 -14.35 7.00
CA PRO A 265 -5.04 -14.46 8.23
C PRO A 265 -3.95 -15.53 8.18
N LEU A 266 -4.19 -16.64 7.48
CA LEU A 266 -3.20 -17.71 7.31
C LEU A 266 -1.99 -17.28 6.47
N ASN A 267 -2.17 -16.37 5.49
CA ASN A 267 -1.08 -15.84 4.68
C ASN A 267 -0.13 -14.98 5.55
N TRP A 268 -0.72 -14.11 6.38
CA TRP A 268 0.01 -13.33 7.39
C TRP A 268 0.75 -14.24 8.39
N MET A 269 0.05 -15.25 8.92
CA MET A 269 0.61 -16.19 9.88
C MET A 269 1.80 -16.95 9.31
N ALA A 270 1.73 -17.39 8.06
CA ALA A 270 2.84 -18.12 7.43
C ALA A 270 4.14 -17.28 7.34
N PHE A 271 4.05 -15.98 7.08
CA PHE A 271 5.23 -15.09 7.16
C PHE A 271 5.74 -14.95 8.60
N GLY A 272 4.85 -14.84 9.58
CA GLY A 272 5.21 -14.82 11.00
C GLY A 272 5.93 -16.10 11.45
N LEU A 273 5.42 -17.28 11.05
CA LEU A 273 6.03 -18.58 11.31
C LEU A 273 7.42 -18.72 10.68
N ASN A 274 7.64 -18.06 9.53
CA ASN A 274 8.94 -18.02 8.85
C ASN A 274 9.89 -16.95 9.42
N GLY A 275 9.50 -16.24 10.48
CA GLY A 275 10.35 -15.33 11.24
C GLY A 275 10.41 -13.89 10.70
N ALA A 276 9.37 -13.43 10.00
CA ALA A 276 9.26 -12.03 9.59
C ALA A 276 9.17 -11.08 10.80
N GLU A 277 9.89 -9.96 10.74
CA GLU A 277 9.84 -8.89 11.73
C GLU A 277 9.05 -7.68 11.23
N ILE A 278 9.03 -7.47 9.91
CA ILE A 278 8.23 -6.48 9.21
C ILE A 278 7.57 -7.16 8.01
N VAL A 279 6.24 -7.07 7.89
CA VAL A 279 5.50 -7.54 6.71
C VAL A 279 4.88 -6.35 5.98
N PHE A 280 5.34 -6.09 4.76
CA PHE A 280 4.77 -5.06 3.89
C PHE A 280 3.53 -5.58 3.18
N ASN A 281 2.52 -4.74 3.02
CA ASN A 281 1.30 -5.02 2.28
C ASN A 281 1.09 -3.96 1.19
N PRO A 282 1.81 -4.06 0.07
CA PRO A 282 1.57 -3.23 -1.10
C PRO A 282 0.22 -3.60 -1.71
N SER A 283 -0.65 -2.61 -1.87
CA SER A 283 -2.02 -2.78 -2.35
C SER A 283 -2.41 -1.72 -3.37
N ALA A 284 -3.39 -2.07 -4.19
CA ALA A 284 -4.22 -1.13 -4.93
C ALA A 284 -5.67 -1.56 -4.70
N THR A 285 -6.45 -0.75 -3.98
CA THR A 285 -7.84 -1.07 -3.65
C THR A 285 -8.70 0.19 -3.55
N VAL A 286 -9.99 0.06 -3.91
CA VAL A 286 -10.93 1.18 -4.05
C VAL A 286 -12.25 0.88 -3.34
N GLY A 287 -13.03 1.94 -3.13
CA GLY A 287 -14.47 1.84 -2.89
C GLY A 287 -14.90 1.57 -1.45
N ALA A 288 -16.17 1.87 -1.19
CA ALA A 288 -16.78 1.93 0.13
C ALA A 288 -16.82 0.58 0.88
N LEU A 289 -16.75 -0.56 0.17
CA LEU A 289 -16.67 -1.86 0.82
C LEU A 289 -15.25 -2.16 1.34
N SER A 290 -14.22 -1.72 0.62
CA SER A 290 -12.83 -2.01 0.95
C SER A 290 -12.29 -1.13 2.09
N GLU A 291 -12.56 0.17 2.02
CA GLU A 291 -11.96 1.15 2.94
C GLU A 291 -12.23 0.86 4.43
N PRO A 292 -13.44 0.42 4.86
CA PRO A 292 -13.68 0.05 6.26
C PRO A 292 -12.82 -1.12 6.76
N MET A 293 -12.37 -2.01 5.87
CA MET A 293 -11.50 -3.14 6.25
C MET A 293 -10.04 -2.71 6.41
N TRP A 294 -9.64 -1.60 5.77
CA TRP A 294 -8.24 -1.19 5.66
C TRP A 294 -7.55 -0.96 7.00
N ALA A 295 -8.24 -0.33 7.96
CA ALA A 295 -7.73 -0.05 9.29
C ALA A 295 -7.72 -1.29 10.23
N ILE A 296 -8.29 -2.42 9.77
CA ILE A 296 -8.52 -3.62 10.57
C ILE A 296 -7.50 -4.70 10.24
N GLU A 297 -7.35 -5.06 8.96
CA GLU A 297 -6.70 -6.33 8.56
C GLU A 297 -5.20 -6.34 8.81
N GLY A 298 -4.48 -5.33 8.30
CA GLY A 298 -3.04 -5.17 8.56
C GLY A 298 -2.73 -4.99 10.04
N ARG A 299 -3.54 -4.18 10.74
CA ARG A 299 -3.40 -3.99 12.19
C ARG A 299 -3.63 -5.30 12.97
N ASN A 300 -4.64 -6.09 12.60
CA ASN A 300 -4.90 -7.38 13.22
C ASN A 300 -3.73 -8.36 12.98
N ALA A 301 -3.16 -8.36 11.77
CA ALA A 301 -2.00 -9.18 11.45
C ALA A 301 -0.76 -8.81 12.30
N ALA A 302 -0.50 -7.53 12.52
CA ALA A 302 0.58 -7.07 13.40
C ALA A 302 0.40 -7.59 14.84
N ILE A 303 -0.83 -7.51 15.37
CA ILE A 303 -1.20 -7.97 16.72
C ILE A 303 -1.07 -9.49 16.84
N ALA A 304 -1.72 -10.23 15.92
CA ALA A 304 -1.83 -11.68 16.00
C ALA A 304 -0.48 -12.39 15.86
N ASN A 305 0.45 -11.78 15.10
CA ASN A 305 1.73 -12.40 14.77
C ASN A 305 2.94 -11.72 15.43
N THR A 306 2.72 -10.66 16.22
CA THR A 306 3.76 -9.95 16.98
C THR A 306 4.92 -9.45 16.09
N TYR A 307 4.59 -8.84 14.95
CA TYR A 307 5.54 -8.15 14.06
C TYR A 307 4.97 -6.80 13.62
N PHE A 308 5.76 -6.00 12.88
CA PHE A 308 5.25 -4.76 12.27
C PHE A 308 4.58 -5.01 10.91
N THR A 309 3.53 -4.27 10.59
CA THR A 309 2.96 -4.23 9.22
C THR A 309 3.10 -2.86 8.61
N GLY A 310 3.51 -2.79 7.34
CA GLY A 310 3.46 -1.57 6.53
C GLY A 310 2.42 -1.69 5.42
N ASN A 311 1.26 -1.04 5.60
CA ASN A 311 0.12 -1.15 4.69
C ASN A 311 0.12 0.03 3.73
N ILE A 312 0.20 -0.23 2.44
CA ILE A 312 0.38 0.79 1.40
C ILE A 312 -0.74 0.66 0.39
N ASN A 313 -1.46 1.74 0.12
CA ASN A 313 -2.45 1.76 -0.96
C ASN A 313 -2.10 2.87 -1.96
N ARG A 314 -2.46 2.64 -3.21
CA ARG A 314 -2.46 3.63 -4.28
C ARG A 314 -3.35 4.83 -3.93
N ILE A 315 -3.13 5.96 -4.61
CA ILE A 315 -3.99 7.16 -4.53
C ILE A 315 -4.52 7.59 -5.90
N GLY A 316 -5.63 8.32 -5.90
CA GLY A 316 -6.20 8.97 -7.09
C GLY A 316 -7.21 8.10 -7.83
N THR A 317 -7.76 8.63 -8.93
CA THR A 317 -8.75 7.94 -9.77
C THR A 317 -8.17 7.75 -11.18
N GLU A 318 -8.17 6.52 -11.67
CA GLU A 318 -7.67 6.17 -13.00
C GLU A 318 -8.83 5.98 -13.97
N HIS A 319 -8.72 6.57 -15.17
CA HIS A 319 -9.73 6.46 -16.24
C HIS A 319 -9.12 5.73 -17.44
N PHE A 320 -9.85 4.83 -18.09
CA PHE A 320 -9.38 3.98 -19.18
C PHE A 320 -10.01 4.34 -20.54
N PRO A 321 -9.35 4.00 -21.68
CA PRO A 321 -9.83 4.40 -23.00
C PRO A 321 -11.21 3.81 -23.35
N ASN A 322 -11.40 2.53 -23.04
CA ASN A 322 -12.61 1.77 -23.34
C ASN A 322 -13.46 1.58 -22.07
N ALA A 323 -14.77 1.53 -22.26
CA ALA A 323 -15.68 1.31 -21.16
C ALA A 323 -15.68 -0.18 -20.74
N PHE A 324 -15.79 -0.44 -19.44
CA PHE A 324 -15.89 -1.78 -18.87
C PHE A 324 -17.00 -1.85 -17.82
N THR A 325 -17.32 -3.06 -17.35
CA THR A 325 -18.39 -3.30 -16.36
C THR A 325 -17.86 -4.02 -15.13
N SER A 326 -18.29 -3.60 -13.95
CA SER A 326 -17.86 -4.12 -12.65
C SER A 326 -18.55 -5.42 -12.22
N GLY A 327 -19.52 -5.93 -12.99
CA GLY A 327 -20.25 -7.15 -12.64
C GLY A 327 -21.33 -6.96 -11.55
N ASP A 328 -21.74 -5.73 -11.28
CA ASP A 328 -22.74 -5.35 -10.27
C ASP A 328 -24.09 -4.90 -10.86
N GLY A 329 -24.28 -5.08 -12.18
CA GLY A 329 -25.50 -4.70 -12.90
C GLY A 329 -25.59 -3.21 -13.26
N LYS A 330 -24.58 -2.39 -12.94
CA LYS A 330 -24.54 -0.98 -13.34
C LYS A 330 -24.09 -0.81 -14.80
N PRO A 331 -24.33 0.37 -15.41
CA PRO A 331 -23.84 0.68 -16.75
C PRO A 331 -22.32 0.59 -16.87
N ALA A 332 -21.84 0.40 -18.10
CA ALA A 332 -20.42 0.49 -18.39
C ALA A 332 -19.90 1.90 -18.12
N HIS A 333 -18.68 1.98 -17.62
CA HIS A 333 -18.02 3.22 -17.23
C HIS A 333 -16.52 3.15 -17.59
N LYS A 334 -15.78 4.23 -17.37
CA LYS A 334 -14.36 4.32 -17.75
C LYS A 334 -13.43 4.52 -16.55
N ASP A 335 -13.93 4.86 -15.37
CA ASP A 335 -13.15 5.05 -14.16
C ASP A 335 -13.06 3.78 -13.32
N PHE A 336 -11.89 3.45 -12.78
CA PHE A 336 -11.76 2.28 -11.90
C PHE A 336 -12.35 2.50 -10.49
N GLY A 337 -12.63 3.76 -10.16
CA GLY A 337 -12.90 4.21 -8.80
C GLY A 337 -11.69 4.87 -8.14
N HIS A 338 -11.93 5.46 -6.97
CA HIS A 338 -10.93 6.22 -6.24
C HIS A 338 -10.10 5.33 -5.31
N PHE A 339 -8.79 5.29 -5.55
CA PHE A 339 -7.83 4.70 -4.62
C PHE A 339 -7.62 5.68 -3.45
N TYR A 340 -7.94 5.23 -2.24
CA TYR A 340 -8.06 6.09 -1.06
C TYR A 340 -6.76 6.29 -0.26
N GLY A 341 -5.63 5.72 -0.71
CA GLY A 341 -4.35 5.83 0.01
C GLY A 341 -4.45 5.34 1.46
N SER A 342 -4.31 6.27 2.41
CA SER A 342 -4.38 5.98 3.84
C SER A 342 -3.34 4.93 4.26
N SER A 343 -2.14 5.00 3.67
CA SER A 343 -1.01 4.13 4.00
C SER A 343 -0.58 4.34 5.45
N TYR A 344 -0.34 3.27 6.20
CA TYR A 344 -0.01 3.35 7.63
C TYR A 344 0.88 2.19 8.10
N MET A 345 1.61 2.42 9.20
CA MET A 345 2.35 1.39 9.91
C MET A 345 1.57 0.93 11.15
N ALA A 346 1.53 -0.38 11.38
CA ALA A 346 0.99 -0.98 12.60
C ALA A 346 2.08 -1.77 13.33
N ALA A 347 2.06 -1.71 14.65
CA ALA A 347 3.06 -2.28 15.54
C ALA A 347 2.53 -3.50 16.29
N PRO A 348 3.43 -4.38 16.79
CA PRO A 348 3.03 -5.59 17.52
C PRO A 348 2.30 -5.32 18.84
N ASP A 349 2.44 -4.13 19.42
CA ASP A 349 1.75 -3.71 20.65
C ASP A 349 0.35 -3.13 20.40
N ALA A 350 -0.24 -3.41 19.23
CA ALA A 350 -1.51 -2.89 18.75
C ALA A 350 -1.53 -1.38 18.44
N SER A 351 -0.43 -0.67 18.66
CA SER A 351 -0.32 0.73 18.26
C SER A 351 -0.16 0.86 16.74
N ARG A 352 -0.54 2.01 16.16
CA ARG A 352 -0.35 2.32 14.75
C ARG A 352 -0.12 3.81 14.54
N THR A 353 0.48 4.16 13.39
CA THR A 353 0.44 5.54 12.91
C THR A 353 -1.00 5.92 12.57
N PRO A 354 -1.31 7.23 12.50
CA PRO A 354 -2.49 7.71 11.77
C PRO A 354 -2.63 6.97 10.45
#